data_AF-A0A374PCZ1-F1
#
_entry.id   AF-A0A374PCZ1-F1
#
_cell.length_a   1.000
_cell.length_b   1.000
_cell.length_c   1.000
_cell.angle_alpha   90.00
_cell.angle_beta   90.00
_cell.angle_gamma   90.00
#
_symmetry.space_group_name_H-M   'P 1'
#
loop_
_entity.id
_entity.type
_entity.pdbx_description
1 polymer ?
#
loop_
_entity_poly.entity_id
_entity_poly.type
_entity_poly.pdbx_seq_one_letter_code
_entity_poly.pdbx_strand_id
1 'polypeptide(L)'
;MAALMRKNFRLWGYGKALALFAGCLLFSIGGRLNEGIYYEQHILSAVSDHYYLTYFMLPILLLCSFSFLEDDEETVILRFQSYHSYFLKKWLGAGLSAFLLAAVQSAAILLSGIGLPMGNWWELSSGSTVTELFLVLQQYFSTPLQAFWVFSLYQFCGTWIIFGICMWIGHFCGRKWSIRLILALYMFSALWMKLPVIQILPLTGFNHLLILHHNLGSHCRLTVTGITLLIIAIIITATVRFGRQGYRFFQRRQISGIVTYYIRELATRQNVRILCGVVFIITLYKETGQLQGKSGQEWIYSLFAGHGTGGFRVFAFFEMMITIGAPLYLLAVFVEKTVSGQSLFISVRTKSRRTLMRGILSTGIIFLAAYMLLWFTAGLSGTLFFREGTGMPVWKMLLYAVFLRFLDIMVQYFIMMCIYVFSKQITIGFLALTAGNLLCILPQPWVSYLPFGLSSLTRIAELNSGIGISAAAALGVETAFAVLLLVWLLIFGSRKILD
;
A
#
# COMPACT_ATOMS: atom_id res chain seq x y z
N MET A 1 16.67 -26.66 -23.36
CA MET A 1 16.91 -25.19 -23.34
C MET A 1 16.69 -24.54 -24.70
N ALA A 2 17.35 -25.02 -25.76
CA ALA A 2 17.24 -24.41 -27.11
C ALA A 2 15.80 -24.24 -27.63
N ALA A 3 14.91 -25.20 -27.40
CA ALA A 3 13.50 -25.08 -27.82
C ALA A 3 12.73 -23.98 -27.07
N LEU A 4 12.99 -23.79 -25.77
CA LEU A 4 12.34 -22.78 -24.95
C LEU A 4 12.89 -21.38 -25.29
N MET A 5 14.20 -21.27 -25.53
CA MET A 5 14.82 -20.06 -26.07
C MET A 5 14.29 -19.68 -27.45
N ARG A 6 14.13 -20.64 -28.37
CA ARG A 6 13.58 -20.40 -29.70
C ARG A 6 12.11 -19.95 -29.65
N LYS A 7 11.32 -20.50 -28.72
CA LYS A 7 9.94 -20.04 -28.45
C LYS A 7 9.92 -18.61 -27.92
N ASN A 8 10.75 -18.31 -26.93
CA ASN A 8 10.89 -16.97 -26.35
C ASN A 8 11.26 -15.92 -27.41
N PHE A 9 12.17 -16.27 -28.33
CA PHE A 9 12.53 -15.42 -29.47
C PHE A 9 11.36 -15.17 -30.43
N ARG A 10 10.54 -16.19 -30.71
CA ARG A 10 9.33 -16.01 -31.55
C ARG A 10 8.25 -15.16 -30.89
N LEU A 11 8.08 -15.28 -29.57
CA LEU A 11 7.11 -14.51 -28.78
C LEU A 11 7.50 -13.03 -28.59
N TRP A 12 8.79 -12.71 -28.79
CA TRP A 12 9.29 -11.34 -28.77
C TRP A 12 8.79 -10.54 -29.98
N GLY A 13 8.84 -11.14 -31.17
CA GLY A 13 8.34 -10.56 -32.42
C GLY A 13 9.17 -9.39 -32.95
N TYR A 14 9.50 -9.40 -34.24
CA TYR A 14 10.37 -8.38 -34.88
C TYR A 14 9.86 -6.94 -34.73
N GLY A 15 8.54 -6.74 -34.60
CA GLY A 15 7.94 -5.41 -34.45
C GLY A 15 8.38 -4.64 -33.20
N LYS A 16 8.56 -5.32 -32.06
CA LYS A 16 9.00 -4.66 -30.80
C LYS A 16 10.45 -4.19 -30.89
N ALA A 17 11.31 -4.99 -31.53
CA ALA A 17 12.71 -4.65 -31.78
C ALA A 17 12.83 -3.46 -32.74
N LEU A 18 12.04 -3.44 -33.82
CA LEU A 18 12.00 -2.32 -34.77
C LEU A 18 11.51 -1.02 -34.12
N ALA A 19 10.48 -1.09 -33.28
CA ALA A 19 9.99 0.08 -32.54
C ALA A 19 11.05 0.65 -31.60
N LEU A 20 11.76 -0.22 -30.86
CA LEU A 20 12.87 0.18 -30.00
C LEU A 20 14.00 0.81 -30.83
N PHE A 21 14.39 0.19 -31.93
CA PHE A 21 15.43 0.68 -32.83
C PHE A 21 15.09 2.07 -33.38
N ALA A 22 13.89 2.24 -33.96
CA ALA A 22 13.46 3.49 -34.55
C ALA A 22 13.37 4.62 -33.52
N GLY A 23 12.79 4.36 -32.35
CA GLY A 23 12.71 5.37 -31.30
C GLY A 23 14.06 5.72 -30.68
N CYS A 24 14.93 4.73 -30.45
CA CYS A 24 16.30 4.98 -29.98
C CYS A 24 17.08 5.84 -30.98
N LEU A 25 16.96 5.55 -32.27
CA LEU A 25 17.58 6.33 -33.34
C LEU A 25 17.03 7.77 -33.37
N LEU A 26 15.71 7.96 -33.25
CA LEU A 26 15.09 9.30 -33.20
C LEU A 26 15.57 10.15 -32.01
N PHE A 27 15.56 9.58 -30.80
CA PHE A 27 16.04 10.27 -29.59
C PHE A 27 17.53 10.60 -29.70
N SER A 28 18.32 9.66 -30.21
CA SER A 28 19.76 9.85 -30.35
C SER A 28 20.13 10.87 -31.44
N ILE A 29 19.42 10.92 -32.58
CA ILE A 29 19.60 11.97 -33.59
C ILE A 29 19.14 13.33 -33.05
N GLY A 30 18.07 13.38 -32.26
CA GLY A 30 17.61 14.62 -31.61
C GLY A 30 18.71 15.27 -30.75
N GLY A 31 19.49 14.47 -30.02
CA GLY A 31 20.64 14.96 -29.23
C GLY A 31 21.80 15.51 -30.07
N ARG A 32 21.96 15.07 -31.32
CA ARG A 32 23.04 15.50 -32.22
C ARG A 32 22.89 16.95 -32.70
N LEU A 33 21.66 17.45 -32.80
CA LEU A 33 21.37 18.75 -33.43
C LEU A 33 21.81 19.96 -32.58
N ASN A 34 22.14 19.76 -31.31
CA ASN A 34 22.38 20.86 -30.37
C ASN A 34 23.83 21.03 -29.90
N GLU A 35 24.76 20.11 -30.19
CA GLU A 35 26.09 20.14 -29.55
C GLU A 35 27.22 19.72 -30.51
N GLY A 36 28.30 20.50 -30.57
CA GLY A 36 29.51 20.19 -31.31
C GLY A 36 30.38 19.15 -30.59
N ILE A 37 29.84 17.94 -30.41
CA ILE A 37 30.44 16.85 -29.61
C ILE A 37 31.14 15.79 -30.46
N TYR A 38 32.14 15.13 -29.88
CA TYR A 38 32.84 14.00 -30.47
C TYR A 38 31.97 12.72 -30.45
N TYR A 39 32.28 11.76 -31.33
CA TYR A 39 31.54 10.50 -31.46
C TYR A 39 31.38 9.75 -30.13
N GLU A 40 32.46 9.60 -29.36
CA GLU A 40 32.49 8.87 -28.09
C GLU A 40 31.66 9.57 -26.99
N GLN A 41 31.60 10.90 -27.04
CA GLN A 41 30.77 11.71 -26.14
C GLN A 41 29.29 11.58 -26.52
N HIS A 42 28.97 11.58 -27.82
CA HIS A 42 27.62 11.41 -28.34
C HIS A 42 27.01 10.05 -28.00
N ILE A 43 27.76 8.96 -28.18
CA ILE A 43 27.25 7.63 -27.82
C ILE A 43 27.01 7.50 -26.31
N LEU A 44 27.85 8.15 -25.49
CA LEU A 44 27.70 8.13 -24.04
C LEU A 44 26.50 8.97 -23.58
N SER A 45 26.29 10.16 -24.15
CA SER A 45 25.14 10.99 -23.85
C SER A 45 23.84 10.28 -24.27
N ALA A 46 23.82 9.65 -25.45
CA ALA A 46 22.67 8.91 -25.94
C ALA A 46 22.33 7.66 -25.09
N VAL A 47 23.33 6.89 -24.64
CA VAL A 47 23.09 5.75 -23.74
C VAL A 47 22.62 6.21 -22.37
N SER A 48 23.09 7.35 -21.89
CA SER A 48 22.79 7.84 -20.54
C SER A 48 21.55 8.72 -20.45
N ASP A 49 20.86 9.03 -21.54
CA ASP A 49 19.66 9.87 -21.53
C ASP A 49 18.53 9.25 -20.67
N HIS A 50 18.29 9.86 -19.50
CA HIS A 50 17.29 9.39 -18.55
C HIS A 50 15.86 9.57 -19.05
N TYR A 51 15.58 10.54 -19.93
CA TYR A 51 14.25 10.72 -20.51
C TYR A 51 13.93 9.59 -21.49
N TYR A 52 14.88 9.27 -22.37
CA TYR A 52 14.78 8.13 -23.28
C TYR A 52 14.59 6.81 -22.50
N LEU A 53 15.41 6.58 -21.47
CA LEU A 53 15.38 5.33 -20.71
C LEU A 53 14.05 5.16 -19.93
N THR A 54 13.58 6.20 -19.25
CA THR A 54 12.37 6.12 -18.41
C THR A 54 11.08 6.20 -19.20
N TYR A 55 10.96 7.08 -20.20
CA TYR A 55 9.70 7.33 -20.90
C TYR A 55 9.52 6.50 -22.18
N PHE A 56 10.60 6.00 -22.78
CA PHE A 56 10.50 5.24 -24.03
C PHE A 56 10.97 3.79 -23.88
N MET A 57 12.20 3.56 -23.39
CA MET A 57 12.76 2.21 -23.30
C MET A 57 12.00 1.35 -22.27
N LEU A 58 11.76 1.88 -21.08
CA LEU A 58 11.12 1.13 -20.00
C LEU A 58 9.69 0.68 -20.34
N PRO A 59 8.80 1.50 -20.94
CA PRO A 59 7.51 1.02 -21.43
C PRO A 59 7.60 -0.11 -22.46
N ILE A 60 8.55 -0.04 -23.40
CA ILE A 60 8.77 -1.10 -24.39
C ILE A 60 9.27 -2.37 -23.71
N LEU A 61 10.20 -2.24 -22.75
CA LEU A 61 10.70 -3.34 -21.93
C LEU A 61 9.57 -4.03 -21.16
N LEU A 62 8.69 -3.26 -20.51
CA LEU A 62 7.54 -3.80 -19.80
C LEU A 62 6.54 -4.47 -20.77
N LEU A 63 6.33 -3.89 -21.95
CA LEU A 63 5.50 -4.51 -23.00
C LEU A 63 6.12 -5.81 -23.55
N CYS A 64 7.45 -5.92 -23.54
CA CYS A 64 8.15 -7.17 -23.83
C CYS A 64 7.96 -8.19 -22.69
N SER A 65 7.97 -7.73 -21.43
CA SER A 65 7.81 -8.58 -20.25
C SER A 65 6.46 -9.28 -20.19
N PHE A 66 5.40 -8.70 -20.79
CA PHE A 66 4.08 -9.35 -20.86
C PHE A 66 4.09 -10.67 -21.63
N SER A 67 4.96 -10.83 -22.64
CA SER A 67 5.11 -12.10 -23.34
C SER A 67 5.62 -13.22 -22.44
N PHE A 68 6.27 -12.88 -21.32
CA PHE A 68 6.89 -13.81 -20.38
C PHE A 68 6.10 -13.97 -19.08
N LEU A 69 5.05 -13.17 -18.89
CA LEU A 69 4.27 -13.09 -17.66
C LEU A 69 3.44 -14.35 -17.40
N GLU A 70 2.95 -15.00 -18.46
CA GLU A 70 2.18 -16.24 -18.33
C GLU A 70 3.10 -17.46 -18.30
N ASP A 71 2.75 -18.43 -17.47
CA ASP A 71 3.40 -19.73 -17.45
C ASP A 71 3.09 -20.53 -18.72
N ASP A 72 4.06 -21.31 -19.17
CA ASP A 72 3.86 -22.22 -20.30
C ASP A 72 2.85 -23.32 -19.92
N GLU A 73 2.30 -24.00 -20.93
CA GLU A 73 1.39 -25.13 -20.72
C GLU A 73 1.93 -26.15 -19.72
N GLU A 74 1.04 -26.77 -18.95
CA GLU A 74 1.40 -27.74 -17.90
C GLU A 74 2.27 -28.89 -18.45
N THR A 75 2.04 -29.27 -19.72
CA THR A 75 2.82 -30.29 -20.45
C THR A 75 4.31 -29.92 -20.61
N VAL A 76 4.64 -28.64 -20.71
CA VAL A 76 6.01 -28.13 -20.79
C VAL A 76 6.63 -28.08 -19.40
N ILE A 77 5.86 -27.66 -18.39
CA ILE A 77 6.32 -27.56 -16.99
C ILE A 77 6.66 -28.95 -16.44
N LEU A 78 5.86 -29.97 -16.76
CA LEU A 78 6.05 -31.37 -16.30
C LEU A 78 7.35 -32.01 -16.81
N ARG A 79 7.96 -31.47 -17.89
CA ARG A 79 9.26 -31.94 -18.41
C ARG A 79 10.44 -31.51 -17.52
N PHE A 80 10.22 -30.64 -16.53
CA PHE A 80 11.23 -30.19 -15.60
C PHE A 80 11.04 -30.87 -14.23
N GLN A 81 12.16 -31.24 -13.58
CA GLN A 81 12.16 -31.91 -12.27
C GLN A 81 11.46 -31.09 -11.16
N SER A 82 11.49 -29.77 -11.25
CA SER A 82 10.82 -28.87 -10.32
C SER A 82 10.43 -27.56 -11.00
N TYR A 83 9.40 -26.91 -10.47
CA TYR A 83 8.99 -25.58 -10.96
C TYR A 83 10.12 -24.56 -10.81
N HIS A 84 10.93 -24.66 -9.75
CA HIS A 84 12.11 -23.82 -9.56
C HIS A 84 13.13 -23.98 -10.71
N SER A 85 13.40 -25.21 -11.16
CA SER A 85 14.28 -25.46 -12.31
C SER A 85 13.69 -24.90 -13.61
N TYR A 86 12.38 -25.02 -13.80
CA TYR A 86 11.67 -24.40 -14.93
C TYR A 86 11.81 -22.88 -14.90
N PHE A 87 11.48 -22.24 -13.77
CA PHE A 87 11.51 -20.78 -13.60
C PHE A 87 12.90 -20.21 -13.83
N LEU A 88 13.96 -20.81 -13.24
CA LEU A 88 15.34 -20.37 -13.47
C LEU A 88 15.73 -20.47 -14.95
N LYS A 89 15.37 -21.57 -15.63
CA LYS A 89 15.67 -21.74 -17.06
C LYS A 89 14.88 -20.78 -17.94
N LYS A 90 13.63 -20.45 -17.56
CA LYS A 90 12.82 -19.42 -18.20
C LYS A 90 13.41 -18.02 -18.00
N TRP A 91 13.87 -17.70 -16.78
CA TRP A 91 14.51 -16.43 -16.46
C TRP A 91 15.85 -16.25 -17.16
N LEU A 92 16.67 -17.29 -17.25
CA LEU A 92 17.88 -17.30 -18.08
C LEU A 92 17.53 -17.09 -19.56
N GLY A 93 16.45 -17.70 -20.05
CA GLY A 93 15.94 -17.48 -21.40
C GLY A 93 15.45 -16.05 -21.65
N ALA A 94 14.88 -15.39 -20.63
CA ALA A 94 14.53 -13.97 -20.70
C ALA A 94 15.79 -13.07 -20.76
N GLY A 95 16.90 -13.51 -20.15
CA GLY A 95 18.21 -12.85 -20.28
C GLY A 95 18.69 -12.75 -21.73
N LEU A 96 18.43 -13.76 -22.57
CA LEU A 96 18.72 -13.66 -24.01
C LEU A 96 17.88 -12.57 -24.70
N SER A 97 16.63 -12.38 -24.27
CA SER A 97 15.77 -11.32 -24.80
C SER A 97 16.24 -9.93 -24.34
N ALA A 98 16.69 -9.82 -23.08
CA ALA A 98 17.34 -8.61 -22.57
C ALA A 98 18.63 -8.28 -23.34
N PHE A 99 19.44 -9.29 -23.67
CA PHE A 99 20.65 -9.14 -24.46
C PHE A 99 20.36 -8.61 -25.86
N LEU A 100 19.35 -9.18 -26.52
CA LEU A 100 18.92 -8.72 -27.84
C LEU A 100 18.40 -7.28 -27.81
N LEU A 101 17.64 -6.89 -26.78
CA LEU A 101 17.20 -5.50 -26.62
C LEU A 101 18.38 -4.54 -26.45
N ALA A 102 19.35 -4.90 -25.58
CA ALA A 102 20.56 -4.11 -25.38
C ALA A 102 21.40 -4.00 -26.66
N ALA A 103 21.50 -5.09 -27.45
CA ALA A 103 22.21 -5.10 -28.72
C ALA A 103 21.54 -4.22 -29.78
N VAL A 104 20.20 -4.29 -29.91
CA VAL A 104 19.44 -3.45 -30.84
C VAL A 104 19.55 -1.97 -30.46
N GLN A 105 19.46 -1.65 -29.17
CA GLN A 105 19.66 -0.29 -28.67
C GLN A 105 21.08 0.20 -28.97
N SER A 106 22.11 -0.59 -28.63
CA SER A 106 23.50 -0.23 -28.86
C SER A 106 23.78 0.00 -30.35
N ALA A 107 23.21 -0.84 -31.23
CA ALA A 107 23.33 -0.67 -32.68
C ALA A 107 22.69 0.64 -33.16
N ALA A 108 21.50 1.01 -32.66
CA ALA A 108 20.86 2.28 -33.00
C ALA A 108 21.69 3.50 -32.58
N ILE A 109 22.32 3.44 -31.40
CA ILE A 109 23.17 4.52 -30.87
C ILE A 109 24.49 4.63 -31.63
N LEU A 110 25.11 3.50 -32.00
CA LEU A 110 26.32 3.53 -32.83
C LEU A 110 26.02 4.09 -34.22
N LEU A 111 24.87 3.72 -34.82
CA LEU A 111 24.44 4.23 -36.12
C LEU A 111 24.16 5.74 -36.11
N SER A 112 23.57 6.27 -35.03
CA SER A 112 23.26 7.71 -34.94
C SER A 112 24.51 8.59 -34.88
N GLY A 113 25.62 8.06 -34.34
CA GLY A 113 26.90 8.75 -34.27
C GLY A 113 27.68 8.81 -35.59
N ILE A 114 27.27 8.04 -36.62
CA ILE A 114 28.00 8.02 -37.90
C ILE A 114 28.06 9.43 -38.50
N GLY A 115 29.28 9.87 -38.82
CA GLY A 115 29.58 11.19 -39.37
C GLY A 115 30.03 12.24 -38.36
N LEU A 116 30.21 11.90 -37.08
CA LEU A 116 30.86 12.76 -36.08
C LEU A 116 32.38 12.55 -36.04
N PRO A 117 33.16 13.58 -35.62
CA PRO A 117 34.60 13.44 -35.45
C PRO A 117 34.92 12.49 -34.28
N MET A 118 35.95 11.67 -34.44
CA MET A 118 36.43 10.74 -33.40
C MET A 118 37.30 11.49 -32.38
N GLY A 119 37.06 11.26 -31.10
CA GLY A 119 37.77 11.92 -30.00
C GLY A 119 37.38 11.34 -28.64
N ASN A 120 38.21 10.44 -28.11
CA ASN A 120 37.98 9.77 -26.83
C ASN A 120 38.49 10.60 -25.62
N TRP A 121 38.15 11.88 -25.58
CA TRP A 121 38.58 12.82 -24.54
C TRP A 121 37.37 13.44 -23.84
N TRP A 122 37.55 13.92 -22.61
CA TRP A 122 36.47 14.51 -21.81
C TRP A 122 36.30 16.02 -22.03
N GLU A 123 37.16 16.69 -22.78
CA GLU A 123 37.06 18.15 -22.99
C GLU A 123 35.81 18.49 -23.83
N LEU A 124 34.89 19.29 -23.24
CA LEU A 124 33.72 19.85 -23.92
C LEU A 124 33.93 21.33 -24.21
N SER A 125 33.29 21.83 -25.27
CA SER A 125 33.18 23.27 -25.53
C SER A 125 32.32 23.95 -24.44
N SER A 126 32.73 25.13 -23.99
CA SER A 126 32.09 25.85 -22.88
C SER A 126 30.64 26.21 -23.20
N GLY A 127 29.67 25.60 -22.50
CA GLY A 127 28.25 25.98 -22.54
C GLY A 127 27.23 24.85 -22.72
N SER A 128 27.62 23.58 -22.84
CA SER A 128 26.65 22.47 -22.98
C SER A 128 26.04 22.05 -21.64
N THR A 129 24.73 21.76 -21.62
CA THR A 129 24.00 21.25 -20.43
C THR A 129 24.51 19.88 -19.95
N VAL A 130 25.30 19.21 -20.78
CA VAL A 130 25.87 17.88 -20.54
C VAL A 130 27.19 17.95 -19.76
N THR A 131 27.78 19.14 -19.59
CA THR A 131 29.03 19.34 -18.84
C THR A 131 28.97 18.84 -17.40
N GLU A 132 27.88 19.07 -16.67
CA GLU A 132 27.76 18.62 -15.27
C GLU A 132 27.83 17.09 -15.14
N LEU A 133 27.15 16.36 -16.03
CA LEU A 133 27.17 14.90 -16.03
C LEU A 133 28.56 14.36 -16.39
N PHE A 134 29.21 14.94 -17.40
CA PHE A 134 30.52 14.47 -17.87
C PHE A 134 31.63 14.74 -16.85
N LEU A 135 31.55 15.86 -16.12
CA LEU A 135 32.46 16.14 -15.00
C LEU A 135 32.35 15.11 -13.89
N VAL A 136 31.13 14.66 -13.55
CA VAL A 136 30.93 13.58 -12.56
C VAL A 136 31.46 12.26 -13.10
N LEU A 137 31.20 11.93 -14.38
CA LEU A 137 31.65 10.67 -14.98
C LEU A 137 33.17 10.58 -15.13
N GLN A 138 33.86 11.70 -15.38
CA GLN A 138 35.31 11.78 -15.46
C GLN A 138 35.99 11.34 -14.15
N GLN A 139 35.34 11.52 -12.99
CA GLN A 139 35.87 11.06 -11.69
C GLN A 139 35.89 9.53 -11.55
N TYR A 140 35.03 8.83 -12.30
CA TYR A 140 34.86 7.38 -12.20
C TYR A 140 35.47 6.61 -13.39
N PHE A 141 35.59 7.24 -14.55
CA PHE A 141 36.00 6.58 -15.79
C PHE A 141 37.14 7.32 -16.48
N SER A 142 38.14 6.55 -16.95
CA SER A 142 39.31 7.12 -17.63
C SER A 142 38.96 7.69 -19.01
N THR A 143 37.98 7.09 -19.71
CA THR A 143 37.57 7.52 -21.06
C THR A 143 36.06 7.40 -21.29
N PRO A 144 35.46 8.26 -22.15
CA PRO A 144 34.03 8.17 -22.50
C PRO A 144 33.62 6.82 -23.07
N LEU A 145 34.49 6.20 -23.89
CA LEU A 145 34.24 4.88 -24.47
C LEU A 145 34.15 3.79 -23.38
N GLN A 146 35.01 3.85 -22.36
CA GLN A 146 34.94 2.93 -21.22
C GLN A 146 33.63 3.11 -20.46
N ALA A 147 33.19 4.35 -20.24
CA ALA A 147 31.91 4.63 -19.61
C ALA A 147 30.74 4.05 -20.44
N PHE A 148 30.76 4.20 -21.76
CA PHE A 148 29.73 3.63 -22.64
C PHE A 148 29.56 2.11 -22.48
N TRP A 149 30.67 1.37 -22.41
CA TRP A 149 30.62 -0.08 -22.18
C TRP A 149 30.02 -0.44 -20.82
N VAL A 150 30.41 0.28 -19.76
CA VAL A 150 29.90 0.05 -18.42
C VAL A 150 28.41 0.38 -18.31
N PHE A 151 27.97 1.47 -18.91
CA PHE A 151 26.55 1.84 -18.97
C PHE A 151 25.71 0.81 -19.73
N SER A 152 26.22 0.33 -20.88
CA SER A 152 25.53 -0.69 -21.69
C SER A 152 25.40 -2.02 -20.94
N LEU A 153 26.47 -2.45 -20.24
CA LEU A 153 26.44 -3.63 -19.38
C LEU A 153 25.46 -3.46 -18.22
N TYR A 154 25.45 -2.28 -17.60
CA TYR A 154 24.55 -1.95 -16.50
C TYR A 154 23.08 -2.05 -16.94
N GLN A 155 22.74 -1.47 -18.09
CA GLN A 155 21.39 -1.54 -18.68
C GLN A 155 20.99 -2.98 -19.02
N PHE A 156 21.91 -3.80 -19.54
CA PHE A 156 21.65 -5.22 -19.76
C PHE A 156 21.30 -5.95 -18.44
N CYS A 157 22.09 -5.76 -17.39
CA CYS A 157 21.81 -6.35 -16.07
C CYS A 157 20.46 -5.86 -15.51
N GLY A 158 20.19 -4.56 -15.59
CA GLY A 158 18.94 -3.96 -15.14
C GLY A 158 17.71 -4.51 -15.86
N THR A 159 17.75 -4.56 -17.20
CA THR A 159 16.67 -5.11 -18.02
C THR A 159 16.41 -6.58 -17.70
N TRP A 160 17.46 -7.38 -17.52
CA TRP A 160 17.33 -8.80 -17.15
C TRP A 160 16.67 -9.01 -15.78
N ILE A 161 17.00 -8.17 -14.79
CA ILE A 161 16.35 -8.20 -13.47
C ILE A 161 14.89 -7.75 -13.56
N ILE A 162 14.58 -6.71 -14.34
CA ILE A 162 13.19 -6.25 -14.56
C ILE A 162 12.33 -7.38 -15.15
N PHE A 163 12.84 -8.14 -16.13
CA PHE A 163 12.15 -9.33 -16.61
C PHE A 163 11.90 -10.34 -15.48
N GLY A 164 12.90 -10.59 -14.64
CA GLY A 164 12.78 -11.46 -13.45
C GLY A 164 11.68 -11.03 -12.49
N ILE A 165 11.62 -9.74 -12.16
CA ILE A 165 10.59 -9.14 -11.30
C ILE A 165 9.20 -9.30 -11.95
N CYS A 166 9.07 -9.02 -13.24
CA CYS A 166 7.79 -9.14 -13.95
C CYS A 166 7.28 -10.59 -13.99
N MET A 167 8.18 -11.56 -14.24
CA MET A 167 7.83 -13.00 -14.19
C MET A 167 7.45 -13.43 -12.77
N TRP A 168 8.15 -12.94 -11.75
CA TRP A 168 7.84 -13.23 -10.35
C TRP A 168 6.47 -12.68 -9.95
N ILE A 169 6.15 -11.43 -10.31
CA ILE A 169 4.82 -10.85 -10.12
C ILE A 169 3.78 -11.67 -10.87
N GLY A 170 4.05 -12.06 -12.13
CA GLY A 170 3.20 -12.92 -12.94
C GLY A 170 2.88 -14.28 -12.32
N HIS A 171 3.84 -14.86 -11.60
CA HIS A 171 3.66 -16.15 -10.93
C HIS A 171 2.71 -16.06 -9.73
N PHE A 172 2.87 -15.03 -8.88
CA PHE A 172 2.08 -14.90 -7.64
C PHE A 172 0.76 -14.17 -7.83
N CYS A 173 0.74 -13.19 -8.73
CA CYS A 173 -0.44 -12.40 -9.06
C CYS A 173 -1.03 -12.93 -10.37
N GLY A 174 -2.34 -13.17 -10.41
CA GLY A 174 -3.00 -13.49 -11.67
C GLY A 174 -2.87 -12.34 -12.68
N ARG A 175 -2.93 -12.65 -13.99
CA ARG A 175 -2.71 -11.71 -15.11
C ARG A 175 -3.27 -10.30 -14.89
N LYS A 176 -4.53 -10.20 -14.48
CA LYS A 176 -5.21 -8.90 -14.26
C LYS A 176 -4.53 -8.04 -13.20
N TRP A 177 -4.07 -8.64 -12.11
CA TRP A 177 -3.40 -7.93 -11.02
C TRP A 177 -1.94 -7.63 -11.34
N SER A 178 -1.26 -8.54 -12.03
CA SER A 178 0.13 -8.34 -12.47
C SER A 178 0.25 -7.15 -13.42
N ILE A 179 -0.67 -7.01 -14.38
CA ILE A 179 -0.70 -5.84 -15.27
C ILE A 179 -0.87 -4.54 -14.48
N ARG A 180 -1.80 -4.50 -13.52
CA ARG A 180 -2.05 -3.31 -12.69
C ARG A 180 -0.84 -2.96 -11.83
N LEU A 181 -0.18 -3.95 -11.25
CA LEU A 181 0.98 -3.75 -10.38
C LEU A 181 2.19 -3.27 -11.19
N ILE A 182 2.44 -3.87 -12.36
CA ILE A 182 3.50 -3.44 -13.28
C ILE A 182 3.26 -2.01 -13.76
N LEU A 183 2.02 -1.66 -14.10
CA LEU A 183 1.68 -0.31 -14.52
C LEU A 183 1.82 0.71 -13.37
N ALA A 184 1.47 0.33 -12.15
CA ALA A 184 1.70 1.17 -10.97
C ALA A 184 3.21 1.39 -10.71
N LEU A 185 4.03 0.35 -10.82
CA LEU A 185 5.50 0.45 -10.69
C LEU A 185 6.09 1.36 -11.77
N TYR A 186 5.58 1.29 -13.01
CA TYR A 186 5.97 2.21 -14.07
C TYR A 186 5.64 3.67 -13.73
N MET A 187 4.38 3.95 -13.38
CA MET A 187 3.96 5.31 -13.03
C MET A 187 4.78 5.86 -11.87
N PHE A 188 5.08 5.01 -10.88
CA PHE A 188 5.96 5.37 -9.77
C PHE A 188 7.37 5.72 -10.25
N SER A 189 7.95 4.95 -11.19
CA SER A 189 9.23 5.25 -11.82
C SER A 189 9.22 6.60 -12.55
N ALA A 190 8.16 6.91 -13.30
CA ALA A 190 8.03 8.18 -14.00
C ALA A 190 7.88 9.38 -13.05
N LEU A 191 7.10 9.22 -11.98
CA LEU A 191 6.90 10.26 -10.95
C LEU A 191 8.16 10.52 -10.12
N TRP A 192 8.99 9.50 -9.92
CA TRP A 192 10.25 9.59 -9.17
C TRP A 192 11.21 10.64 -9.77
N MET A 193 11.18 10.84 -11.09
CA MET A 193 12.03 11.83 -11.76
C MET A 193 11.64 13.27 -11.48
N LYS A 194 10.35 13.55 -11.25
CA LYS A 194 9.84 14.93 -11.11
C LYS A 194 9.66 15.39 -9.67
N LEU A 195 9.53 14.46 -8.71
CA LEU A 195 9.20 14.79 -7.33
C LEU A 195 10.42 14.69 -6.40
N PRO A 196 10.96 15.82 -5.90
CA PRO A 196 12.16 15.83 -5.05
C PRO A 196 11.94 15.09 -3.71
N VAL A 197 10.70 15.08 -3.21
CA VAL A 197 10.30 14.37 -1.98
C VAL A 197 10.54 12.86 -2.10
N ILE A 198 10.33 12.29 -3.29
CA ILE A 198 10.47 10.85 -3.54
C ILE A 198 11.96 10.49 -3.68
N GLN A 199 12.80 11.39 -4.21
CA GLN A 199 14.22 11.13 -4.43
C GLN A 199 15.02 10.90 -3.14
N ILE A 200 14.52 11.38 -1.99
CA ILE A 200 15.09 11.22 -0.65
C ILE A 200 14.82 9.83 -0.06
N LEU A 201 13.80 9.11 -0.57
CA LEU A 201 13.47 7.78 -0.07
C LEU A 201 14.58 6.77 -0.40
N PRO A 202 15.01 5.93 0.57
CA PRO A 202 16.02 4.89 0.37
C PRO A 202 15.44 3.66 -0.34
N LEU A 203 14.64 3.87 -1.39
CA LEU A 203 13.93 2.83 -2.14
C LEU A 203 14.48 2.78 -3.56
N THR A 204 14.83 1.58 -4.03
CA THR A 204 15.38 1.36 -5.38
C THR A 204 14.26 1.13 -6.38
N GLY A 205 14.03 2.12 -7.25
CA GLY A 205 13.04 2.03 -8.33
C GLY A 205 13.62 1.42 -9.62
N PHE A 206 12.80 1.23 -10.65
CA PHE A 206 13.28 0.78 -11.97
C PHE A 206 14.26 1.77 -12.61
N ASN A 207 14.12 3.07 -12.34
CA ASN A 207 15.09 4.07 -12.79
C ASN A 207 16.50 3.77 -12.27
N HIS A 208 16.64 3.39 -11.00
CA HIS A 208 17.94 3.03 -10.43
C HIS A 208 18.51 1.75 -11.02
N LEU A 209 17.69 0.87 -11.62
CA LEU A 209 18.17 -0.35 -12.29
C LEU A 209 18.67 -0.10 -13.72
N LEU A 210 18.13 0.90 -14.40
CA LEU A 210 18.46 1.19 -15.81
C LEU A 210 19.47 2.34 -15.96
N ILE A 211 19.45 3.30 -15.03
CA ILE A 211 20.22 4.56 -15.14
C ILE A 211 21.37 4.52 -14.14
N LEU A 212 22.59 4.27 -14.63
CA LEU A 212 23.76 4.12 -13.78
C LEU A 212 24.09 5.40 -12.98
N HIS A 213 24.02 6.57 -13.62
CA HIS A 213 24.41 7.83 -12.97
C HIS A 213 23.49 8.25 -11.81
N HIS A 214 22.24 7.76 -11.75
CA HIS A 214 21.39 7.94 -10.56
C HIS A 214 21.93 7.23 -9.30
N ASN A 215 22.79 6.23 -9.48
CA ASN A 215 23.46 5.53 -8.38
C ASN A 215 24.81 6.16 -8.01
N LEU A 216 25.38 6.97 -8.89
CA LEU A 216 26.65 7.67 -8.68
C LEU A 216 26.47 8.98 -7.89
N GLY A 217 25.28 9.59 -7.89
CA GLY A 217 25.04 10.88 -7.23
C GLY A 217 25.10 10.89 -5.69
N SER A 218 25.34 9.75 -5.01
CA SER A 218 25.49 9.70 -3.55
C SER A 218 26.44 8.57 -3.13
N HIS A 219 27.35 8.89 -2.19
CA HIS A 219 28.51 8.05 -1.79
C HIS A 219 28.18 6.60 -1.35
N CYS A 220 26.93 6.27 -1.05
CA CYS A 220 26.54 4.90 -0.65
C CYS A 220 25.37 4.33 -1.46
N ARG A 221 24.91 5.01 -2.52
CA ARG A 221 23.68 4.57 -3.22
C ARG A 221 23.92 3.37 -4.10
N LEU A 222 25.05 3.31 -4.81
CA LEU A 222 25.41 2.17 -5.66
C LEU A 222 25.56 0.87 -4.86
N THR A 223 26.18 0.92 -3.68
CA THR A 223 26.31 -0.25 -2.78
C THR A 223 24.94 -0.70 -2.26
N VAL A 224 24.08 0.23 -1.86
CA VAL A 224 22.68 -0.07 -1.48
C VAL A 224 21.93 -0.72 -2.64
N THR A 225 22.06 -0.20 -3.86
CA THR A 225 21.38 -0.80 -5.03
C THR A 225 21.85 -2.23 -5.30
N GLY A 226 23.16 -2.49 -5.21
CA GLY A 226 23.71 -3.85 -5.33
C GLY A 226 23.17 -4.80 -4.26
N ILE A 227 23.12 -4.37 -3.00
CA ILE A 227 22.54 -5.17 -1.90
C ILE A 227 21.05 -5.43 -2.14
N THR A 228 20.27 -4.40 -2.52
CA THR A 228 18.84 -4.60 -2.81
C THR A 228 18.60 -5.55 -3.97
N LEU A 229 19.42 -5.50 -5.02
CA LEU A 229 19.33 -6.42 -6.16
C LEU A 229 19.60 -7.86 -5.76
N LEU A 230 20.62 -8.08 -4.94
CA LEU A 230 20.96 -9.41 -4.44
C LEU A 230 19.83 -9.96 -3.55
N ILE A 231 19.26 -9.12 -2.66
CA ILE A 231 18.10 -9.48 -1.84
C ILE A 231 16.90 -9.82 -2.73
N ILE A 232 16.59 -9.00 -3.75
CA ILE A 232 15.47 -9.26 -4.68
C ILE A 232 15.68 -10.59 -5.41
N ALA A 233 16.89 -10.87 -5.91
CA ALA A 233 17.19 -12.14 -6.58
C ALA A 233 17.04 -13.35 -5.63
N ILE A 234 17.49 -13.23 -4.37
CA ILE A 234 17.29 -14.25 -3.34
C ILE A 234 15.79 -14.43 -3.05
N ILE A 235 15.03 -13.36 -2.89
CA ILE A 235 13.58 -13.43 -2.64
C ILE A 235 12.88 -14.13 -3.81
N ILE A 236 13.15 -13.74 -5.06
CA ILE A 236 12.56 -14.37 -6.25
C ILE A 236 12.86 -15.87 -6.25
N THR A 237 14.12 -16.25 -6.08
CA THR A 237 14.53 -17.67 -6.16
C THR A 237 14.02 -18.51 -4.99
N ALA A 238 14.05 -17.99 -3.76
CA ALA A 238 13.55 -18.66 -2.57
C ALA A 238 12.03 -18.80 -2.59
N THR A 239 11.29 -17.73 -2.89
CA THR A 239 9.83 -17.76 -2.92
C THR A 239 9.31 -18.67 -4.03
N VAL A 240 9.95 -18.74 -5.19
CA VAL A 240 9.58 -19.70 -6.25
C VAL A 240 9.86 -21.15 -5.85
N ARG A 241 10.91 -21.40 -5.06
CA ARG A 241 11.23 -22.75 -4.54
C ARG A 241 10.15 -23.26 -3.57
N PHE A 242 9.59 -22.37 -2.73
CA PHE A 242 8.61 -22.72 -1.70
C PHE A 242 7.15 -22.37 -2.05
N GLY A 243 6.92 -21.57 -3.10
CA GLY A 243 5.64 -20.92 -3.40
C GLY A 243 4.51 -21.88 -3.76
N ARG A 244 4.82 -23.03 -4.38
CA ARG A 244 3.80 -24.07 -4.68
C ARG A 244 3.36 -24.84 -3.42
N GLN A 245 4.21 -24.91 -2.39
CA GLN A 245 3.82 -25.40 -1.06
C GLN A 245 3.04 -24.32 -0.27
N GLY A 246 3.31 -23.03 -0.52
CA GLY A 246 2.58 -21.91 0.06
C GLY A 246 1.10 -21.82 -0.34
N TYR A 247 0.75 -22.20 -1.57
CA TYR A 247 -0.66 -22.32 -1.99
C TYR A 247 -1.43 -23.39 -1.21
N ARG A 248 -0.76 -24.47 -0.78
CA ARG A 248 -1.36 -25.49 0.10
C ARG A 248 -1.39 -25.04 1.56
N PHE A 249 -0.41 -24.27 2.01
CA PHE A 249 -0.39 -23.75 3.38
C PHE A 249 -1.48 -22.69 3.63
N PHE A 250 -1.79 -21.89 2.61
CA PHE A 250 -2.93 -20.95 2.63
C PHE A 250 -4.25 -21.57 2.18
N GLN A 251 -4.28 -22.87 1.86
CA GLN A 251 -5.51 -23.61 1.62
C GLN A 251 -6.22 -23.79 2.96
N ARG A 252 -6.92 -22.72 3.35
CA ARG A 252 -8.13 -22.70 4.15
C ARG A 252 -8.09 -23.77 5.23
N ARG A 253 -7.27 -23.54 6.25
CA ARG A 253 -7.49 -24.15 7.56
C ARG A 253 -8.93 -23.78 7.89
N GLN A 254 -9.87 -24.72 7.69
CA GLN A 254 -11.27 -24.52 7.99
C GLN A 254 -11.34 -24.46 9.52
N ILE A 255 -11.09 -23.28 10.06
CA ILE A 255 -11.31 -23.00 11.47
C ILE A 255 -12.83 -22.97 11.61
N SER A 256 -13.38 -24.15 11.88
CA SER A 256 -14.82 -24.36 12.06
C SER A 256 -15.25 -23.66 13.35
N GLY A 257 -16.26 -22.80 13.28
CA GLY A 257 -16.78 -22.09 14.44
C GLY A 257 -17.82 -21.07 14.02
N ILE A 258 -18.82 -20.85 14.88
CA ILE A 258 -19.90 -19.88 14.62
C ILE A 258 -19.34 -18.45 14.47
N VAL A 259 -18.32 -18.11 15.26
CA VAL A 259 -17.63 -16.82 15.23
C VAL A 259 -16.95 -16.60 13.88
N THR A 260 -16.28 -17.62 13.33
CA THR A 260 -15.62 -17.54 12.01
C THR A 260 -16.64 -17.36 10.89
N TYR A 261 -17.78 -18.05 10.97
CA TYR A 261 -18.88 -17.89 10.02
C TYR A 261 -19.41 -16.44 10.03
N TYR A 262 -19.70 -15.91 11.22
CA TYR A 262 -20.16 -14.54 11.38
C TYR A 262 -19.11 -13.49 11.00
N ILE A 263 -17.82 -13.71 11.31
CA ILE A 263 -16.74 -12.84 10.85
C ILE A 263 -16.74 -12.79 9.32
N ARG A 264 -16.95 -13.91 8.64
CA ARG A 264 -16.97 -13.96 7.18
C ARG A 264 -18.19 -13.23 6.59
N GLU A 265 -19.32 -13.29 7.28
CA GLU A 265 -20.54 -12.58 6.92
C GLU A 265 -20.41 -11.06 7.13
N LEU A 266 -19.72 -10.64 8.20
CA LEU A 266 -19.52 -9.24 8.54
C LEU A 266 -18.34 -8.60 7.77
N ALA A 267 -17.25 -9.34 7.55
CA ALA A 267 -16.04 -8.90 6.85
C ALA A 267 -16.12 -9.13 5.32
N THR A 268 -17.24 -8.76 4.71
CA THR A 268 -17.35 -8.75 3.25
C THR A 268 -16.45 -7.68 2.63
N ARG A 269 -16.05 -7.87 1.37
CA ARG A 269 -15.26 -6.88 0.62
C ARG A 269 -15.93 -5.50 0.54
N GLN A 270 -17.25 -5.45 0.63
CA GLN A 270 -17.98 -4.18 0.63
C GLN A 270 -17.86 -3.48 1.98
N ASN A 271 -18.12 -4.19 3.08
CA ASN A 271 -18.04 -3.64 4.43
C ASN A 271 -16.63 -3.14 4.76
N VAL A 272 -15.59 -3.90 4.39
CA VAL A 272 -14.19 -3.48 4.55
C VAL A 272 -13.88 -2.23 3.73
N ARG A 273 -14.37 -2.14 2.48
CA ARG A 273 -14.19 -0.95 1.64
C ARG A 273 -14.88 0.28 2.24
N ILE A 274 -16.06 0.12 2.82
CA ILE A 274 -16.78 1.21 3.50
C ILE A 274 -15.96 1.72 4.69
N LEU A 275 -15.49 0.84 5.57
CA LEU A 275 -14.69 1.23 6.74
C LEU A 275 -13.38 1.90 6.35
N CYS A 276 -12.62 1.32 5.40
CA CYS A 276 -11.40 1.92 4.89
C CYS A 276 -11.68 3.27 4.21
N GLY A 277 -12.76 3.37 3.45
CA GLY A 277 -13.19 4.61 2.79
C GLY A 277 -13.51 5.72 3.80
N VAL A 278 -14.25 5.40 4.87
CA VAL A 278 -14.56 6.36 5.95
C VAL A 278 -13.29 6.88 6.61
N VAL A 279 -12.38 5.99 7.03
CA VAL A 279 -11.12 6.38 7.67
C VAL A 279 -10.29 7.24 6.71
N PHE A 280 -10.15 6.82 5.45
CA PHE A 280 -9.37 7.52 4.44
C PHE A 280 -9.92 8.92 4.12
N ILE A 281 -11.23 9.05 3.91
CA ILE A 281 -11.89 10.33 3.63
C ILE A 281 -11.69 11.30 4.79
N ILE A 282 -11.85 10.82 6.03
CA ILE A 282 -11.71 11.67 7.22
C ILE A 282 -10.25 12.07 7.43
N THR A 283 -9.29 11.16 7.22
CA THR A 283 -7.87 11.52 7.28
C THR A 283 -7.49 12.60 6.26
N LEU A 284 -7.95 12.46 5.01
CA LEU A 284 -7.69 13.47 3.96
C LEU A 284 -8.39 14.80 4.24
N TYR A 285 -9.63 14.76 4.74
CA TYR A 285 -10.36 15.96 5.12
C TYR A 285 -9.62 16.75 6.21
N LYS A 286 -9.04 16.06 7.21
CA LYS A 286 -8.26 16.69 8.28
C LYS A 286 -6.90 17.21 7.83
N GLU A 287 -6.33 16.60 6.80
CA GLU A 287 -5.06 17.03 6.21
C GLU A 287 -5.26 18.27 5.32
N THR A 288 -6.31 18.31 4.52
CA THR A 288 -6.60 19.42 3.58
C THR A 288 -7.07 20.70 4.27
N GLY A 289 -7.77 20.60 5.41
CA GLY A 289 -8.33 21.75 6.11
C GLY A 289 -7.30 22.65 6.82
N GLN A 290 -6.05 22.21 7.00
CA GLN A 290 -5.03 22.96 7.75
C GLN A 290 -3.65 22.81 7.09
N LEU A 291 -3.31 23.76 6.20
CA LEU A 291 -2.01 23.84 5.53
C LEU A 291 -0.88 24.11 6.54
N GLN A 292 0.11 23.22 6.54
CA GLN A 292 1.50 23.34 7.04
C GLN A 292 1.74 23.61 8.54
N GLY A 293 2.56 22.76 9.16
CA GLY A 293 3.25 23.06 10.43
C GLY A 293 2.69 22.42 11.72
N LYS A 294 1.92 21.32 11.64
CA LYS A 294 1.42 20.64 12.85
C LYS A 294 2.46 19.73 13.50
N SER A 295 2.55 19.81 14.84
CA SER A 295 3.24 18.79 15.63
C SER A 295 2.47 17.45 15.61
N GLY A 296 3.17 16.32 15.82
CA GLY A 296 2.52 15.00 15.88
C GLY A 296 1.38 14.89 16.90
N GLN A 297 1.40 15.69 17.97
CA GLN A 297 0.33 15.76 18.98
C GLN A 297 -0.91 16.47 18.45
N GLU A 298 -0.73 17.58 17.75
CA GLU A 298 -1.83 18.34 17.13
C GLU A 298 -2.51 17.54 16.02
N TRP A 299 -1.75 16.70 15.30
CA TRP A 299 -2.32 15.75 14.36
C TRP A 299 -3.27 14.77 15.05
N ILE A 300 -2.79 14.09 16.10
CA ILE A 300 -3.60 13.12 16.86
C ILE A 300 -4.81 13.83 17.49
N TYR A 301 -4.61 15.01 18.09
CA TYR A 301 -5.69 15.80 18.65
C TYR A 301 -6.74 16.13 17.60
N SER A 302 -6.34 16.64 16.44
CA SER A 302 -7.23 16.98 15.33
C SER A 302 -7.98 15.77 14.77
N LEU A 303 -7.35 14.60 14.74
CA LEU A 303 -7.92 13.36 14.23
C LEU A 303 -8.97 12.77 15.18
N PHE A 304 -8.80 12.96 16.50
CA PHE A 304 -9.69 12.42 17.53
C PHE A 304 -10.46 13.50 18.32
N ALA A 305 -10.45 14.76 17.88
CA ALA A 305 -11.06 15.90 18.59
C ALA A 305 -12.54 15.65 18.89
N GLY A 306 -13.31 15.18 17.90
CA GLY A 306 -14.73 14.86 18.05
C GLY A 306 -15.58 16.07 18.45
N HIS A 307 -16.67 15.80 19.18
CA HIS A 307 -17.63 16.81 19.63
C HIS A 307 -17.49 17.09 21.14
N GLY A 308 -17.45 18.37 21.52
CA GLY A 308 -17.34 18.81 22.91
C GLY A 308 -18.69 18.88 23.63
N THR A 309 -18.67 19.21 24.93
CA THR A 309 -19.87 19.43 25.74
C THR A 309 -20.33 20.89 25.67
N GLY A 310 -21.64 21.14 25.75
CA GLY A 310 -22.20 22.47 25.91
C GLY A 310 -22.17 23.40 24.69
N GLY A 311 -21.91 22.87 23.48
CA GLY A 311 -21.98 23.67 22.25
C GLY A 311 -22.15 22.84 20.98
N PHE A 312 -23.11 23.20 20.11
CA PHE A 312 -23.41 22.44 18.90
C PHE A 312 -22.58 22.91 17.69
N ARG A 313 -21.50 22.18 17.36
CA ARG A 313 -20.77 22.32 16.10
C ARG A 313 -21.22 21.24 15.12
N VAL A 314 -22.05 21.63 14.15
CA VAL A 314 -22.69 20.75 13.16
C VAL A 314 -21.70 19.81 12.48
N PHE A 315 -20.60 20.33 11.94
CA PHE A 315 -19.61 19.52 11.23
C PHE A 315 -18.88 18.52 12.13
N ALA A 316 -18.49 18.92 13.34
CA ALA A 316 -17.82 18.03 14.30
C ALA A 316 -18.76 16.92 14.79
N PHE A 317 -20.05 17.23 14.94
CA PHE A 317 -21.07 16.24 15.28
C PHE A 317 -21.27 15.23 14.14
N PHE A 318 -21.41 15.69 12.89
CA PHE A 318 -21.53 14.78 11.75
C PHE A 318 -20.29 13.91 11.55
N GLU A 319 -19.09 14.48 11.73
CA GLU A 319 -17.85 13.71 11.70
C GLU A 319 -17.86 12.60 12.75
N MET A 320 -18.24 12.91 13.99
CA MET A 320 -18.38 11.92 15.05
C MET A 320 -19.43 10.84 14.69
N MET A 321 -20.58 11.24 14.13
CA MET A 321 -21.61 10.31 13.65
C MET A 321 -21.15 9.41 12.52
N ILE A 322 -20.33 9.90 11.59
CA ILE A 322 -19.79 9.07 10.50
C ILE A 322 -18.75 8.09 11.06
N THR A 323 -17.84 8.55 11.92
CA THR A 323 -16.78 7.70 12.51
C THR A 323 -17.32 6.61 13.44
N ILE A 324 -18.26 6.94 14.31
CA ILE A 324 -18.85 6.00 15.27
C ILE A 324 -20.00 5.22 14.61
N GLY A 325 -20.82 5.88 13.81
CA GLY A 325 -22.02 5.30 13.21
C GLY A 325 -21.74 4.31 12.09
N ALA A 326 -20.67 4.47 11.30
CA ALA A 326 -20.36 3.54 10.21
C ALA A 326 -20.14 2.08 10.69
N PRO A 327 -19.26 1.79 11.67
CA PRO A 327 -19.12 0.42 12.18
C PRO A 327 -20.37 -0.07 12.90
N LEU A 328 -21.07 0.80 13.66
CA LEU A 328 -22.30 0.43 14.37
C LEU A 328 -23.45 0.11 13.44
N TYR A 329 -23.60 0.83 12.33
CA TYR A 329 -24.60 0.56 11.31
C TYR A 329 -24.38 -0.81 10.65
N LEU A 330 -23.13 -1.13 10.32
CA LEU A 330 -22.79 -2.44 9.76
C LEU A 330 -23.07 -3.58 10.75
N LEU A 331 -22.79 -3.35 12.05
CA LEU A 331 -23.14 -4.28 13.11
C LEU A 331 -24.67 -4.41 13.29
N ALA A 332 -25.41 -3.30 13.20
CA ALA A 332 -26.88 -3.30 13.27
C ALA A 332 -27.49 -4.16 12.14
N VAL A 333 -27.05 -3.94 10.90
CA VAL A 333 -27.49 -4.72 9.74
C VAL A 333 -27.14 -6.20 9.89
N PHE A 334 -25.97 -6.51 10.45
CA PHE A 334 -25.56 -7.88 10.73
C PHE A 334 -26.41 -8.56 11.81
N VAL A 335 -26.67 -7.87 12.93
CA VAL A 335 -27.52 -8.39 14.01
C VAL A 335 -28.94 -8.64 13.49
N GLU A 336 -29.49 -7.71 12.74
CA GLU A 336 -30.82 -7.86 12.13
C GLU A 336 -30.85 -9.08 11.21
N LYS A 337 -29.93 -9.21 10.26
CA LYS A 337 -29.89 -10.37 9.35
C LYS A 337 -29.72 -11.70 10.06
N THR A 338 -28.89 -11.74 11.10
CA THR A 338 -28.60 -12.97 11.83
C THR A 338 -29.75 -13.44 12.71
N VAL A 339 -30.51 -12.50 13.29
CA VAL A 339 -31.58 -12.80 14.25
C VAL A 339 -32.99 -12.77 13.63
N SER A 340 -33.31 -11.88 12.69
CA SER A 340 -34.67 -11.73 12.14
C SER A 340 -34.94 -12.50 10.85
N GLY A 341 -33.92 -12.79 10.03
CA GLY A 341 -34.13 -13.09 8.61
C GLY A 341 -34.19 -14.55 8.18
N GLN A 342 -33.16 -15.37 8.44
CA GLN A 342 -32.95 -16.60 7.62
C GLN A 342 -32.27 -17.78 8.34
N SER A 343 -32.28 -17.81 9.68
CA SER A 343 -31.36 -18.67 10.43
C SER A 343 -32.03 -19.70 11.35
N LEU A 344 -33.28 -20.11 11.10
CA LEU A 344 -33.86 -21.30 11.78
C LEU A 344 -32.92 -22.52 11.67
N PHE A 345 -32.23 -22.70 10.55
CA PHE A 345 -31.22 -23.75 10.38
C PHE A 345 -29.93 -23.52 11.20
N ILE A 346 -29.54 -22.27 11.47
CA ILE A 346 -28.36 -21.95 12.28
C ILE A 346 -28.73 -22.06 13.76
N SER A 347 -29.92 -21.61 14.19
CA SER A 347 -30.40 -21.76 15.56
C SER A 347 -30.57 -23.24 15.94
N VAL A 348 -31.06 -24.07 15.01
CA VAL A 348 -31.13 -25.54 15.17
C VAL A 348 -29.73 -26.19 15.20
N ARG A 349 -28.76 -25.66 14.43
CA ARG A 349 -27.38 -26.19 14.39
C ARG A 349 -26.52 -25.69 15.56
N THR A 350 -26.83 -24.52 16.12
CA THR A 350 -26.20 -24.00 17.32
C THR A 350 -26.89 -24.58 18.53
N LYS A 351 -26.25 -25.55 19.17
CA LYS A 351 -26.78 -26.30 20.32
C LYS A 351 -27.32 -25.44 21.50
N SER A 352 -27.10 -24.12 21.54
CA SER A 352 -27.56 -23.23 22.61
C SER A 352 -27.68 -21.76 22.21
N ARG A 353 -28.72 -21.07 22.71
CA ARG A 353 -28.92 -19.61 22.61
C ARG A 353 -27.74 -18.81 23.20
N ARG A 354 -27.06 -19.34 24.23
CA ARG A 354 -25.86 -18.73 24.80
C ARG A 354 -24.69 -18.71 23.82
N THR A 355 -24.54 -19.77 23.03
CA THR A 355 -23.49 -19.87 22.01
C THR A 355 -23.75 -18.91 20.86
N LEU A 356 -25.02 -18.72 20.49
CA LEU A 356 -25.43 -17.71 19.51
C LEU A 356 -25.09 -16.29 19.98
N MET A 357 -25.54 -15.89 21.18
CA MET A 357 -25.27 -14.57 21.75
C MET A 357 -23.76 -14.31 21.90
N ARG A 358 -23.02 -15.28 22.45
CA ARG A 358 -21.55 -15.17 22.56
C ARG A 358 -20.89 -15.07 21.20
N GLY A 359 -21.42 -15.75 20.18
CA GLY A 359 -20.97 -15.66 18.80
C GLY A 359 -21.12 -14.25 18.23
N ILE A 360 -22.32 -13.68 18.33
CA ILE A 360 -22.64 -12.32 17.86
C ILE A 360 -21.79 -11.27 18.58
N LEU A 361 -21.68 -11.35 19.90
CA LEU A 361 -20.88 -10.41 20.70
C LEU A 361 -19.39 -10.52 20.38
N SER A 362 -18.83 -11.74 20.33
CA SER A 362 -17.42 -11.97 20.01
C SER A 362 -17.06 -11.48 18.61
N THR A 363 -17.89 -11.79 17.61
CA THR A 363 -17.69 -11.30 16.24
C THR A 363 -17.75 -9.77 16.18
N GLY A 364 -18.70 -9.15 16.88
CA GLY A 364 -18.80 -7.69 16.95
C GLY A 364 -17.54 -7.06 17.55
N ILE A 365 -17.05 -7.59 18.67
CA ILE A 365 -15.82 -7.11 19.31
C ILE A 365 -14.60 -7.24 18.39
N ILE A 366 -14.44 -8.38 17.70
CA ILE A 366 -13.34 -8.61 16.76
C ILE A 366 -13.41 -7.64 15.57
N PHE A 367 -14.62 -7.38 15.06
CA PHE A 367 -14.83 -6.43 13.96
C PHE A 367 -14.50 -5.00 14.37
N LEU A 368 -14.92 -4.58 15.56
CA LEU A 368 -14.55 -3.28 16.13
C LEU A 368 -13.04 -3.18 16.33
N ALA A 369 -12.39 -4.22 16.86
CA ALA A 369 -10.93 -4.25 17.01
C ALA A 369 -10.20 -4.10 15.67
N ALA A 370 -10.70 -4.70 14.58
CA ALA A 370 -10.15 -4.50 13.25
C ALA A 370 -10.31 -3.05 12.76
N TYR A 371 -11.45 -2.40 13.06
CA TYR A 371 -11.64 -0.97 12.79
C TYR A 371 -10.67 -0.10 13.57
N MET A 372 -10.32 -0.49 14.80
CA MET A 372 -9.31 0.22 15.60
C MET A 372 -7.92 0.21 14.95
N LEU A 373 -7.53 -0.92 14.36
CA LEU A 373 -6.26 -1.01 13.66
C LEU A 373 -6.19 -0.02 12.48
N LEU A 374 -7.30 0.23 11.79
CA LEU A 374 -7.36 1.24 10.73
C LEU A 374 -7.14 2.67 11.27
N TRP A 375 -7.75 3.01 12.40
CA TRP A 375 -7.52 4.31 13.05
C TRP A 375 -6.10 4.45 13.61
N PHE A 376 -5.53 3.36 14.12
CA PHE A 376 -4.15 3.34 14.55
C PHE A 376 -3.19 3.59 13.38
N THR A 377 -3.41 2.96 12.21
CA THR A 377 -2.58 3.22 11.03
C THR A 377 -2.75 4.64 10.49
N ALA A 378 -3.97 5.19 10.54
CA ALA A 378 -4.25 6.59 10.20
C ALA A 378 -3.57 7.60 11.13
N GLY A 379 -3.56 7.34 12.44
CA GLY A 379 -2.82 8.16 13.39
C GLY A 379 -1.31 8.07 13.15
N LEU A 380 -0.80 6.87 12.92
CA LEU A 380 0.62 6.62 12.65
C LEU A 380 1.10 7.32 11.38
N SER A 381 0.31 7.27 10.30
CA SER A 381 0.71 7.90 9.03
C SER A 381 0.99 9.39 9.20
N GLY A 382 0.10 10.14 9.86
CA GLY A 382 0.35 11.57 10.07
C GLY A 382 1.57 11.83 10.96
N THR A 383 1.78 11.05 12.02
CA THR A 383 2.99 11.22 12.86
C THR A 383 4.30 10.95 12.11
N LEU A 384 4.29 10.05 11.11
CA LEU A 384 5.46 9.75 10.28
C LEU A 384 5.68 10.80 9.18
N PHE A 385 4.61 11.39 8.64
CA PHE A 385 4.70 12.41 7.59
C PHE A 385 5.09 13.79 8.12
N PHE A 386 4.64 14.20 9.31
CA PHE A 386 4.87 15.54 9.85
C PHE A 386 6.25 15.74 10.52
N ARG A 387 7.08 14.69 10.64
CA ARG A 387 8.52 14.61 11.01
C ARG A 387 8.99 15.31 12.31
N GLU A 388 8.20 16.19 12.92
CA GLU A 388 8.50 16.84 14.19
C GLU A 388 7.63 16.24 15.30
N GLY A 389 8.27 15.44 16.16
CA GLY A 389 7.67 14.98 17.43
C GLY A 389 7.35 13.49 17.50
N THR A 390 8.23 12.59 17.09
CA THR A 390 8.12 11.15 17.45
C THR A 390 8.60 10.90 18.88
N GLY A 391 8.06 11.63 19.86
CA GLY A 391 8.36 11.43 21.28
C GLY A 391 7.46 10.38 21.93
N MET A 392 7.92 9.81 23.06
CA MET A 392 7.09 8.98 23.96
C MET A 392 5.69 9.56 24.28
N PRO A 393 5.48 10.89 24.46
CA PRO A 393 4.13 11.41 24.73
C PRO A 393 3.16 11.24 23.55
N VAL A 394 3.65 11.29 22.30
CA VAL A 394 2.82 11.17 21.08
C VAL A 394 2.27 9.75 20.93
N TRP A 395 3.12 8.75 21.17
CA TRP A 395 2.71 7.35 21.19
C TRP A 395 1.71 7.04 22.29
N LYS A 396 1.91 7.59 23.50
CA LYS A 396 0.96 7.45 24.61
C LYS A 396 -0.39 8.06 24.25
N MET A 397 -0.41 9.25 23.66
CA MET A 397 -1.64 9.93 23.23
C MET A 397 -2.37 9.16 22.13
N LEU A 398 -1.65 8.61 21.14
CA LEU A 398 -2.25 7.81 20.07
C LEU A 398 -2.90 6.54 20.60
N LEU A 399 -2.15 5.76 21.40
CA LEU A 399 -2.66 4.51 21.99
C LEU A 399 -3.89 4.78 22.86
N TYR A 400 -3.84 5.86 23.64
CA TYR A 400 -4.93 6.28 24.50
C TYR A 400 -6.18 6.68 23.70
N ALA A 401 -6.05 7.55 22.69
CA ALA A 401 -7.16 8.01 21.86
C ALA A 401 -7.81 6.86 21.09
N VAL A 402 -6.99 5.96 20.53
CA VAL A 402 -7.45 4.73 19.87
C VAL A 402 -8.18 3.85 20.89
N PHE A 403 -7.59 3.55 22.04
CA PHE A 403 -8.22 2.65 23.01
C PHE A 403 -9.55 3.20 23.55
N LEU A 404 -9.66 4.50 23.82
CA LEU A 404 -10.93 5.12 24.18
C LEU A 404 -11.98 5.01 23.08
N ARG A 405 -11.59 5.28 21.82
CA ARG A 405 -12.47 5.13 20.66
C ARG A 405 -12.99 3.70 20.53
N PHE A 406 -12.18 2.70 20.82
CA PHE A 406 -12.62 1.30 20.87
C PHE A 406 -13.70 1.09 21.92
N LEU A 407 -13.45 1.54 23.15
CA LEU A 407 -14.37 1.33 24.26
C LEU A 407 -15.71 2.03 24.03
N ASP A 408 -15.70 3.29 23.61
CA ASP A 408 -16.90 4.10 23.34
C ASP A 408 -17.78 3.42 22.27
N ILE A 409 -17.19 3.03 21.13
CA ILE A 409 -17.94 2.31 20.09
C ILE A 409 -18.46 0.96 20.61
N MET A 410 -17.69 0.26 21.45
CA MET A 410 -18.09 -1.02 22.03
C MET A 410 -19.25 -0.86 23.03
N VAL A 411 -19.24 0.17 23.89
CA VAL A 411 -20.36 0.47 24.80
C VAL A 411 -21.61 0.82 24.00
N GLN A 412 -21.49 1.65 22.97
CA GLN A 412 -22.60 1.97 22.08
C GLN A 412 -23.14 0.72 21.36
N TYR A 413 -22.27 -0.18 20.92
CA TYR A 413 -22.67 -1.48 20.37
C TYR A 413 -23.46 -2.31 21.39
N PHE A 414 -23.01 -2.40 22.64
CA PHE A 414 -23.71 -3.15 23.67
C PHE A 414 -25.05 -2.52 24.06
N ILE A 415 -25.15 -1.19 24.14
CA ILE A 415 -26.41 -0.48 24.36
C ILE A 415 -27.40 -0.81 23.23
N MET A 416 -26.95 -0.75 21.98
CA MET A 416 -27.76 -1.13 20.82
C MET A 416 -28.26 -2.57 20.91
N MET A 417 -27.39 -3.51 21.33
CA MET A 417 -27.77 -4.91 21.56
C MET A 417 -28.78 -5.05 22.71
N CYS A 418 -28.62 -4.31 23.81
CA CYS A 418 -29.59 -4.33 24.92
C CYS A 418 -30.96 -3.87 24.45
N ILE A 419 -31.03 -2.74 23.73
CA ILE A 419 -32.28 -2.20 23.19
C ILE A 419 -32.90 -3.19 22.21
N TYR A 420 -32.09 -3.80 21.35
CA TYR A 420 -32.56 -4.82 20.40
C TYR A 420 -33.20 -6.02 21.09
N VAL A 421 -32.60 -6.52 22.17
CA VAL A 421 -33.13 -7.67 22.93
C VAL A 421 -34.54 -7.39 23.48
N PHE A 422 -34.88 -6.14 23.80
CA PHE A 422 -36.20 -5.77 24.30
C PHE A 422 -37.18 -5.35 23.19
N SER A 423 -36.72 -4.51 22.26
CA SER A 423 -37.58 -3.89 21.24
C SER A 423 -37.76 -4.74 19.99
N LYS A 424 -36.87 -5.70 19.75
CA LYS A 424 -36.80 -6.52 18.53
C LYS A 424 -36.62 -5.73 17.23
N GLN A 425 -36.33 -4.45 17.34
CA GLN A 425 -36.11 -3.56 16.21
C GLN A 425 -34.76 -2.88 16.38
N ILE A 426 -33.78 -3.28 15.56
CA ILE A 426 -32.42 -2.72 15.67
C ILE A 426 -32.39 -1.22 15.34
N THR A 427 -33.36 -0.76 14.56
CA THR A 427 -33.55 0.64 14.17
C THR A 427 -33.76 1.53 15.39
N ILE A 428 -34.54 1.08 16.38
CA ILE A 428 -34.74 1.80 17.64
C ILE A 428 -33.43 1.90 18.41
N GLY A 429 -32.64 0.81 18.43
CA GLY A 429 -31.29 0.81 19.01
C GLY A 429 -30.39 1.85 18.36
N PHE A 430 -30.33 1.89 17.03
CA PHE A 430 -29.52 2.86 16.29
C PHE A 430 -29.98 4.32 16.52
N LEU A 431 -31.29 4.57 16.52
CA LEU A 431 -31.84 5.90 16.81
C LEU A 431 -31.51 6.34 18.24
N ALA A 432 -31.61 5.43 19.22
CA ALA A 432 -31.23 5.72 20.60
C ALA A 432 -29.75 6.10 20.74
N LEU A 433 -28.86 5.51 19.93
CA LEU A 433 -27.44 5.92 19.89
C LEU A 433 -27.28 7.33 19.34
N THR A 434 -27.98 7.69 18.26
CA THR A 434 -27.93 9.05 17.72
C THR A 434 -28.46 10.07 18.73
N ALA A 435 -29.56 9.75 19.42
CA ALA A 435 -30.11 10.57 20.49
C ALA A 435 -29.15 10.67 21.69
N GLY A 436 -28.51 9.57 22.09
CA GLY A 436 -27.51 9.53 23.15
C GLY A 436 -26.32 10.45 22.87
N ASN A 437 -25.83 10.46 21.65
CA ASN A 437 -24.76 11.37 21.23
C ASN A 437 -25.24 12.83 21.10
N LEU A 438 -26.52 13.08 20.80
CA LEU A 438 -27.11 14.44 20.81
C LEU A 438 -27.27 15.00 22.23
N LEU A 439 -27.52 14.14 23.24
CA LEU A 439 -27.60 14.58 24.64
C LEU A 439 -26.31 15.26 25.12
N CYS A 440 -25.17 14.95 24.48
CA CYS A 440 -23.87 15.58 24.77
C CYS A 440 -23.84 17.10 24.49
N ILE A 441 -24.81 17.63 23.74
CA ILE A 441 -24.93 19.07 23.45
C ILE A 441 -25.38 19.86 24.70
N LEU A 442 -26.08 19.21 25.63
CA LEU A 442 -26.66 19.89 26.79
C LEU A 442 -25.56 20.45 27.72
N PRO A 443 -25.64 21.74 28.12
CA PRO A 443 -24.65 22.38 28.98
C PRO A 443 -24.90 22.04 30.46
N GLN A 444 -24.91 20.75 30.81
CA GLN A 444 -25.15 20.30 32.18
C GLN A 444 -23.95 19.46 32.69
N PRO A 445 -23.52 19.61 33.96
CA PRO A 445 -22.30 18.96 34.46
C PRO A 445 -22.31 17.42 34.38
N TRP A 446 -23.49 16.80 34.55
CA TRP A 446 -23.65 15.34 34.48
C TRP A 446 -23.50 14.79 33.05
N VAL A 447 -23.70 15.62 32.02
CA VAL A 447 -23.59 15.24 30.60
C VAL A 447 -22.16 14.86 30.26
N SER A 448 -21.18 15.45 30.94
CA SER A 448 -19.77 15.10 30.79
C SER A 448 -19.50 13.62 31.07
N TYR A 449 -20.28 12.98 31.97
CA TYR A 449 -20.13 11.58 32.38
C TYR A 449 -20.92 10.59 31.52
N LEU A 450 -21.70 11.06 30.54
CA LEU A 450 -22.42 10.17 29.63
C LEU A 450 -21.45 9.34 28.80
N PRO A 451 -21.63 8.01 28.70
CA PRO A 451 -20.77 7.09 27.96
C PRO A 451 -20.98 7.14 26.45
N PHE A 452 -21.56 8.23 25.93
CA PHE A 452 -21.73 8.47 24.51
C PHE A 452 -20.68 9.49 24.10
N GLY A 453 -19.75 9.15 23.21
CA GLY A 453 -18.83 10.13 22.63
C GLY A 453 -17.66 10.53 23.55
N LEU A 454 -17.36 9.76 24.61
CA LEU A 454 -16.19 9.96 25.48
C LEU A 454 -14.86 9.68 24.76
N SER A 455 -14.90 9.12 23.55
CA SER A 455 -13.73 9.04 22.66
C SER A 455 -13.27 10.37 22.08
N SER A 456 -14.08 11.43 22.22
CA SER A 456 -13.74 12.77 21.74
C SER A 456 -12.71 13.42 22.68
N LEU A 457 -11.49 13.65 22.19
CA LEU A 457 -10.44 14.29 22.98
C LEU A 457 -10.81 15.69 23.46
N THR A 458 -11.74 16.37 22.78
CA THR A 458 -12.26 17.67 23.23
C THR A 458 -12.98 17.63 24.58
N ARG A 459 -13.42 16.45 25.04
CA ARG A 459 -14.09 16.24 26.34
C ARG A 459 -13.12 15.85 27.47
N ILE A 460 -11.84 15.68 27.15
CA ILE A 460 -10.83 15.24 28.10
C ILE A 460 -10.05 16.46 28.58
N ALA A 461 -10.17 16.76 29.88
CA ALA A 461 -9.68 18.01 30.47
C ALA A 461 -8.16 18.19 30.33
N GLU A 462 -7.39 17.10 30.39
CA GLU A 462 -5.92 17.11 30.25
C GLU A 462 -5.44 17.57 28.87
N LEU A 463 -6.31 17.52 27.86
CA LEU A 463 -6.01 17.87 26.48
C LEU A 463 -6.76 19.13 26.01
N ASN A 464 -7.57 19.73 26.88
CA ASN A 464 -8.40 20.89 26.53
C ASN A 464 -8.65 21.79 27.76
N SER A 465 -7.75 22.76 27.99
CA SER A 465 -7.94 23.96 28.84
C SER A 465 -8.79 23.83 30.13
N GLY A 466 -8.75 22.66 30.80
CA GLY A 466 -9.41 22.42 32.09
C GLY A 466 -10.92 22.11 32.05
N ILE A 467 -11.58 22.07 30.88
CA ILE A 467 -13.02 21.78 30.77
C ILE A 467 -13.20 20.35 30.25
N GLY A 468 -13.57 19.41 31.12
CA GLY A 468 -13.79 18.01 30.76
C GLY A 468 -13.57 17.03 31.92
N ILE A 469 -13.59 15.73 31.61
CA ILE A 469 -13.27 14.66 32.57
C ILE A 469 -11.78 14.28 32.41
N SER A 470 -11.14 13.82 33.48
CA SER A 470 -9.77 13.31 33.38
C SER A 470 -9.69 12.08 32.50
N ALA A 471 -8.52 11.87 31.88
CA ALA A 471 -8.32 10.76 30.96
C ALA A 471 -8.58 9.39 31.62
N ALA A 472 -8.13 9.25 32.88
CA ALA A 472 -8.33 8.04 33.67
C ALA A 472 -9.81 7.80 34.02
N ALA A 473 -10.56 8.86 34.34
CA ALA A 473 -11.97 8.72 34.68
C ALA A 473 -12.83 8.36 33.45
N ALA A 474 -12.54 8.92 32.27
CA ALA A 474 -13.22 8.53 31.03
C ALA A 474 -13.01 7.04 30.71
N LEU A 475 -11.77 6.54 30.84
CA LEU A 475 -11.48 5.11 30.70
C LEU A 475 -12.22 4.25 31.74
N GLY A 476 -12.22 4.68 33.00
CA GLY A 476 -12.89 3.97 34.08
C GLY A 476 -14.40 3.83 33.84
N VAL A 477 -15.05 4.91 33.41
CA VAL A 477 -16.48 4.91 33.09
C VAL A 477 -16.77 3.96 31.93
N GLU A 478 -16.08 4.12 30.80
CA GLU A 478 -16.29 3.29 29.60
C GLU A 478 -16.02 1.80 29.86
N THR A 479 -14.95 1.46 30.57
CA THR A 479 -14.64 0.06 30.92
C THR A 479 -15.69 -0.53 31.86
N ALA A 480 -16.14 0.21 32.87
CA ALA A 480 -17.18 -0.25 33.79
C ALA A 480 -18.50 -0.51 33.04
N PHE A 481 -18.95 0.42 32.20
CA PHE A 481 -20.16 0.25 31.38
C PHE A 481 -20.03 -0.92 30.41
N ALA A 482 -18.89 -1.04 29.73
CA ALA A 482 -18.61 -2.15 28.82
C ALA A 482 -18.73 -3.51 29.51
N VAL A 483 -18.10 -3.68 30.68
CA VAL A 483 -18.12 -4.93 31.45
C VAL A 483 -19.53 -5.23 31.95
N LEU A 484 -20.21 -4.25 32.54
CA LEU A 484 -21.58 -4.41 33.05
C LEU A 484 -22.56 -4.83 31.94
N LEU A 485 -22.54 -4.14 30.80
CA LEU A 485 -23.42 -4.46 29.68
C LEU A 485 -23.07 -5.81 29.05
N LEU A 486 -21.78 -6.15 28.92
CA LEU A 486 -21.36 -7.44 28.40
C LEU A 486 -21.85 -8.60 29.28
N VAL A 487 -21.65 -8.49 30.60
CA VAL A 487 -22.12 -9.50 31.58
C VAL A 487 -23.64 -9.62 31.51
N TRP A 488 -24.35 -8.50 31.47
CA TRP A 488 -25.80 -8.48 31.38
C TRP A 488 -26.31 -9.16 30.09
N LEU A 489 -25.70 -8.86 28.93
CA LEU A 489 -26.05 -9.46 27.64
C LEU A 489 -25.78 -10.97 27.62
N LEU A 490 -24.70 -11.43 28.23
CA LEU A 490 -24.38 -12.86 28.31
C LEU A 490 -25.37 -13.61 29.21
N ILE A 491 -25.78 -13.03 30.35
CA ILE A 491 -26.69 -13.69 31.31
C ILE A 491 -28.15 -13.63 30.87
N PHE A 492 -28.64 -12.43 30.54
CA PHE A 492 -30.05 -12.14 30.27
C PHE A 492 -30.36 -12.07 28.78
N GLY A 493 -29.49 -11.41 28.01
CA GLY A 493 -29.68 -11.29 26.56
C GLY A 493 -29.73 -12.65 25.85
N SER A 494 -28.94 -13.62 26.32
CA SER A 494 -28.97 -14.99 25.78
C SER A 494 -30.30 -15.71 25.97
N ARG A 495 -31.12 -15.33 26.95
CA ARG A 495 -32.45 -15.91 27.16
C ARG A 495 -33.44 -15.34 26.15
N LYS A 496 -33.44 -14.00 26.03
CA LYS A 496 -34.44 -13.24 25.28
C LYS A 496 -34.14 -13.04 23.80
N ILE A 497 -32.93 -13.32 23.29
CA ILE A 497 -32.57 -12.97 21.90
C ILE A 497 -33.46 -13.61 20.83
N LEU A 498 -33.99 -14.82 21.07
CA LEU A 498 -34.86 -15.57 20.15
C LEU A 498 -36.32 -15.67 20.62
N ASP A 499 -36.66 -15.09 21.77
CA ASP A 499 -38.06 -14.96 22.20
C ASP A 499 -38.74 -13.84 21.41
#